data_AF-A0AA93BVB3-F1
#
_entry.id   AF-A0AA93BVB3-F1
#
_cell.length_a   1.000
_cell.length_b   1.000
_cell.length_c   1.000
_cell.angle_alpha   90.00
_cell.angle_beta   90.00
_cell.angle_gamma   90.00
#
_symmetry.space_group_name_H-M   'P 1'
#
loop_
_entity.id
_entity.type
_entity.pdbx_description
1 polymer ?
#
loop_
_entity_poly.entity_id
_entity_poly.type
_entity_poly.pdbx_seq_one_letter_code
_entity_poly.pdbx_strand_id
1 'polypeptide(L)'
;MCWIQDIIRRWITINEQENYQKIGQLLINAGPEDAKKIIARTELFPEGDGCKYEFYYVDFSGKLDWPDPDGRAMRDLTKLLTVIHARYLGGN
;
A
#
# COMPACT_ATOMS: atom_id res chain seq x y z
N MET A 1 0.30 -27.07 7.30
CA MET A 1 1.25 -26.01 7.73
C MET A 1 1.64 -25.24 6.49
N CYS A 2 1.10 -24.02 6.34
CA CYS A 2 1.20 -23.23 5.13
C CYS A 2 2.53 -22.45 5.11
N TRP A 3 3.47 -22.90 4.27
CA TRP A 3 4.81 -22.34 4.06
C TRP A 3 4.83 -20.86 3.62
N ILE A 4 3.68 -20.28 3.29
CA ILE A 4 3.55 -18.89 2.81
C ILE A 4 3.52 -17.88 3.98
N GLN A 5 3.15 -18.31 5.19
CA GLN A 5 3.01 -17.41 6.35
C GLN A 5 4.35 -17.10 7.06
N ASP A 6 5.40 -17.90 6.81
CA ASP A 6 6.71 -17.74 7.48
C ASP A 6 7.66 -16.77 6.76
N ILE A 7 7.49 -16.57 5.45
CA ILE A 7 8.32 -15.60 4.69
C ILE A 7 7.95 -14.16 5.07
N ILE A 8 6.68 -13.91 5.43
CA ILE A 8 6.19 -12.56 5.76
C ILE A 8 6.61 -12.12 7.17
N ARG A 9 6.93 -13.05 8.08
CA ARG A 9 7.18 -12.74 9.51
C ARG A 9 8.64 -12.55 9.90
N ARG A 10 9.61 -12.77 9.01
CA ARG A 10 11.04 -12.86 9.41
C ARG A 10 11.80 -11.53 9.45
N TRP A 11 11.21 -10.39 9.08
CA TRP A 11 11.93 -9.10 9.07
C TRP A 11 11.11 -7.89 9.55
N ILE A 12 10.07 -8.07 10.36
CA ILE A 12 9.27 -6.93 10.81
C ILE A 12 9.96 -6.26 11.99
N THR A 13 10.70 -5.20 11.69
CA THR A 13 11.14 -4.24 12.72
C THR A 13 9.92 -3.39 13.09
N ILE A 14 9.69 -3.13 14.38
CA ILE A 14 8.49 -2.47 14.95
C ILE A 14 8.08 -1.17 14.20
N ASN A 15 9.03 -0.49 13.58
CA ASN A 15 8.84 0.75 12.81
C ASN A 15 8.18 0.57 11.42
N GLU A 16 8.23 -0.63 10.83
CA GLU A 16 7.62 -0.90 9.52
C GLU A 16 6.12 -1.17 9.65
N GLN A 17 5.72 -1.83 10.74
CA GLN A 17 4.32 -2.15 11.01
C GLN A 17 3.46 -0.89 11.13
N GLU A 18 3.99 0.18 11.75
CA GLU A 18 3.30 1.48 11.81
C GLU A 18 3.12 2.10 10.42
N ASN A 19 4.10 1.97 9.52
CA ASN A 19 3.97 2.53 8.17
C ASN A 19 2.98 1.70 7.34
N TYR A 20 2.97 0.38 7.48
CA TYR A 20 1.97 -0.47 6.85
C TYR A 20 0.55 -0.19 7.38
N GLN A 21 0.39 0.08 8.67
CA GLN A 21 -0.89 0.51 9.24
C GLN A 21 -1.34 1.87 8.70
N LYS A 22 -0.42 2.84 8.59
CA LYS A 22 -0.71 4.15 7.99
C LYS A 22 -1.12 4.02 6.53
N ILE A 23 -0.42 3.19 5.75
CA ILE A 23 -0.79 2.88 4.37
C ILE A 23 -2.18 2.24 4.34
N GLY A 24 -2.44 1.21 5.16
CA GLY A 24 -3.74 0.55 5.22
C GLY A 24 -4.89 1.51 5.54
N GLN A 25 -4.72 2.36 6.55
CA GLN A 25 -5.72 3.35 6.93
C GLN A 25 -5.96 4.39 5.82
N LEU A 26 -4.90 4.84 5.15
CA LEU A 26 -5.01 5.77 4.04
C LEU A 26 -5.80 5.14 2.89
N LEU A 27 -5.54 3.88 2.55
CA LEU A 27 -6.28 3.18 1.51
C LEU A 27 -7.76 3.01 1.89
N ILE A 28 -8.07 2.66 3.14
CA ILE A 28 -9.45 2.58 3.65
C ILE A 28 -10.16 3.93 3.51
N ASN A 29 -9.52 5.02 3.93
CA ASN A 29 -10.10 6.35 3.86
C ASN A 29 -10.33 6.85 2.43
N ALA A 30 -9.52 6.39 1.47
CA ALA A 30 -9.64 6.74 0.06
C ALA A 30 -10.58 5.81 -0.72
N GLY A 31 -10.90 4.63 -0.15
CA GLY A 31 -11.80 3.66 -0.74
C GLY A 31 -13.27 4.01 -0.51
N PRO A 32 -14.17 3.50 -1.35
CA PRO A 32 -15.61 3.67 -1.13
C PRO A 32 -16.10 2.84 0.07
N GLU A 33 -17.18 3.29 0.71
CA GLU A 33 -17.72 2.65 1.92
C GLU A 33 -18.17 1.20 1.72
N ASP A 34 -18.56 0.85 0.49
CA ASP A 34 -18.99 -0.50 0.10
C ASP A 34 -17.83 -1.42 -0.32
N ALA A 35 -16.59 -0.95 -0.19
CA ALA A 35 -15.41 -1.74 -0.50
C ALA A 35 -15.23 -2.88 0.50
N LYS A 36 -15.43 -4.10 0.03
CA LYS A 36 -15.10 -5.32 0.77
C LYS A 36 -13.59 -5.59 0.80
N LYS A 37 -12.89 -5.21 -0.27
CA LYS A 37 -11.44 -5.37 -0.39
C LYS A 37 -10.85 -4.25 -1.25
N ILE A 38 -9.80 -3.62 -0.76
CA ILE A 38 -9.03 -2.61 -1.50
C ILE A 38 -7.71 -3.22 -1.94
N ILE A 39 -7.32 -2.97 -3.19
CA ILE A 39 -6.10 -3.50 -3.78
C ILE A 39 -5.35 -2.32 -4.41
N ALA A 40 -4.15 -2.06 -3.86
CA ALA A 40 -3.21 -1.10 -4.40
C ALA A 40 -1.97 -1.84 -4.88
N ARG A 41 -1.65 -1.73 -6.16
CA ARG A 41 -0.37 -2.16 -6.72
C ARG A 41 0.47 -0.94 -6.96
N THR A 42 1.70 -0.99 -6.47
CA THR A 42 2.62 0.15 -6.55
C THR A 42 3.94 -0.32 -7.11
N GLU A 43 4.40 0.36 -8.15
CA GLU A 43 5.73 0.14 -8.74
C GLU A 43 6.53 1.41 -8.54
N LEU A 44 7.51 1.37 -7.63
CA LEU A 44 8.40 2.51 -7.37
C LEU A 44 9.33 2.73 -8.57
N PHE A 45 9.53 3.99 -8.93
CA PHE A 45 10.52 4.34 -9.93
C PHE A 45 11.95 4.17 -9.39
N PRO A 46 12.92 3.79 -10.23
CA PRO A 46 14.32 3.62 -9.82
C PRO A 46 14.92 4.85 -9.12
N GLU A 47 14.47 6.04 -9.49
CA GLU A 47 14.89 7.33 -8.96
C GLU A 47 14.38 7.58 -7.53
N GLY A 48 13.40 6.79 -7.09
CA GLY A 48 12.85 6.84 -5.74
C GLY A 48 12.01 8.08 -5.43
N ASP A 49 11.63 8.87 -6.44
CA ASP A 49 10.87 10.12 -6.30
C ASP A 49 9.39 9.98 -6.70
N GLY A 50 8.98 8.79 -7.15
CA GLY A 50 7.61 8.51 -7.54
C GLY A 50 7.29 7.02 -7.64
N CYS A 51 6.01 6.73 -7.88
CA CYS A 51 5.56 5.39 -8.23
C CYS A 51 4.47 5.45 -9.30
N LYS A 52 4.34 4.34 -10.04
CA LYS A 52 3.11 4.00 -10.74
C LYS A 52 2.16 3.32 -9.76
N TYR A 53 0.87 3.64 -9.88
CA TYR A 53 -0.19 3.09 -9.05
C TYR A 53 -1.27 2.45 -9.90
N GLU A 54 -1.73 1.28 -9.48
CA GLU A 54 -3.03 0.76 -9.85
C GLU A 54 -3.85 0.60 -8.57
N PHE A 55 -5.01 1.25 -8.54
CA PHE A 55 -5.90 1.21 -7.39
C PHE A 55 -7.27 0.72 -7.85
N TYR A 56 -7.77 -0.33 -7.21
CA TYR A 56 -9.06 -0.91 -7.49
C TYR A 56 -9.62 -1.57 -6.24
N TYR A 57 -10.94 -1.74 -6.20
CA TYR A 57 -11.62 -2.40 -5.08
C TYR A 57 -12.55 -3.48 -5.57
N VAL A 58 -12.90 -4.37 -4.65
CA VAL A 58 -13.97 -5.35 -4.82
C VAL A 58 -15.08 -4.98 -3.85
N ASP A 59 -16.29 -4.80 -4.34
CA ASP A 59 -17.46 -4.50 -3.52
C ASP A 59 -18.00 -5.74 -2.80
N PHE A 60 -19.09 -5.58 -2.04
CA PHE A 60 -19.75 -6.71 -1.38
C PHE A 60 -20.42 -7.71 -2.34
N SER A 61 -20.75 -7.29 -3.57
CA SER A 61 -21.29 -8.17 -4.61
C SER A 61 -20.21 -9.02 -5.29
N GLY A 62 -18.93 -8.71 -5.05
CA GLY A 62 -17.79 -9.36 -5.67
C GLY A 62 -17.37 -8.71 -7.00
N LYS A 63 -17.96 -7.56 -7.36
CA LYS A 63 -17.61 -6.81 -8.55
C LYS A 63 -16.30 -6.05 -8.34
N LEU A 64 -15.41 -6.14 -9.32
CA LEU A 64 -14.21 -5.33 -9.41
C LEU A 64 -14.56 -3.96 -9.99
N ASP A 65 -14.13 -2.88 -9.34
CA ASP A 65 -14.30 -1.53 -9.84
C ASP A 65 -13.04 -0.67 -9.67
N TRP A 66 -12.92 0.35 -10.51
CA TRP A 66 -11.82 1.30 -10.53
C TRP A 66 -12.33 2.65 -10.04
N PRO A 67 -12.11 2.99 -8.77
CA PRO A 67 -12.51 4.29 -8.27
C PRO A 67 -11.54 5.35 -8.80
N ASP A 68 -11.98 6.60 -8.82
CA ASP A 68 -11.10 7.75 -8.97
C ASP A 68 -10.62 8.15 -7.56
N PRO A 69 -9.41 7.76 -7.14
CA PRO A 69 -8.97 7.99 -5.77
C PRO A 69 -8.67 9.46 -5.52
N ASP A 70 -8.91 9.93 -4.30
CA ASP A 70 -8.52 11.28 -3.89
C ASP A 70 -7.01 11.51 -4.14
N GLY A 71 -6.69 12.48 -5.00
CA GLY A 71 -5.31 12.83 -5.33
C GLY A 71 -4.46 13.21 -4.11
N ARG A 72 -5.08 13.67 -3.01
CA ARG A 72 -4.36 13.91 -1.74
C ARG A 72 -3.95 12.62 -1.07
N ALA A 73 -4.85 11.64 -1.04
CA ALA A 73 -4.55 10.31 -0.51
C ALA A 73 -3.41 9.66 -1.31
N MET A 74 -3.49 9.73 -2.64
CA MET A 74 -2.42 9.19 -3.50
C MET A 74 -1.07 9.88 -3.26
N ARG A 75 -1.06 11.22 -3.10
CA ARG A 75 0.17 11.96 -2.76
C ARG A 75 0.76 11.52 -1.42
N ASP A 76 -0.07 11.33 -0.40
CA ASP A 76 0.41 10.94 0.92
C ASP A 76 0.85 9.46 0.95
N LEU A 77 0.25 8.61 0.13
CA LEU A 77 0.74 7.26 -0.15
C LEU A 77 2.13 7.29 -0.81
N THR A 78 2.37 8.15 -1.79
CA THR A 78 3.69 8.32 -2.42
C THR A 78 4.76 8.69 -1.42
N LYS A 79 4.49 9.63 -0.52
CA LYS A 79 5.44 10.03 0.52
C LYS A 79 5.79 8.86 1.44
N LEU A 80 4.79 8.10 1.88
CA LEU A 80 5.01 6.95 2.77
C LEU A 80 5.84 5.87 2.08
N LEU A 81 5.54 5.54 0.83
CA LEU A 81 6.29 4.54 0.05
C LEU A 81 7.73 4.99 -0.22
N THR A 82 7.94 6.28 -0.50
CA THR A 82 9.28 6.86 -0.68
C THR A 82 10.11 6.74 0.59
N VAL A 83 9.53 7.04 1.76
CA VAL A 83 10.21 6.89 3.06
C VAL A 83 10.59 5.44 3.34
N ILE A 84 9.70 4.50 3.01
CA ILE A 84 9.99 3.07 3.13
C ILE A 84 11.15 2.71 2.19
N HIS A 85 11.06 3.08 0.92
CA HIS A 85 12.07 2.75 -0.09
C HIS A 85 13.46 3.28 0.24
N ALA A 86 13.57 4.55 0.67
CA ALA A 86 14.83 5.15 1.10
C ALA A 86 15.48 4.38 2.27
N ARG A 87 14.69 3.80 3.18
CA ARG A 87 15.22 2.96 4.28
C ARG A 87 15.73 1.63 3.78
N TYR A 88 15.05 1.01 2.81
CA TYR A 88 15.51 -0.24 2.21
C TYR A 88 16.78 -0.07 1.37
N LEU A 89 16.96 1.08 0.71
CA LEU A 89 18.18 1.40 -0.05
C LEU A 89 19.34 1.92 0.80
N GLY A 90 19.05 2.58 1.93
CA GLY A 90 20.05 3.16 2.83
C GLY A 90 20.60 2.20 3.89
N GLY A 91 20.18 0.94 3.90
CA GLY A 91 20.71 -0.10 4.78
C GLY A 91 22.02 -0.70 4.25
N ASN A 92 23.14 -0.01 4.50
CA ASN A 92 24.50 -0.56 4.46
C ASN A 92 25.15 -0.39 5.85
#